data_AF-A0A527XQ83-F1
#
_entry.id   AF-A0A527XQ83-F1
#
_cell.length_a   1.000
_cell.length_b   1.000
_cell.length_c   1.000
_cell.angle_alpha   90.00
_cell.angle_beta   90.00
_cell.angle_gamma   90.00
#
_symmetry.space_group_name_H-M   'P 1'
#
loop_
_entity.id
_entity.type
_entity.pdbx_description
1 polymer ?
#
loop_
_entity_poly.entity_id
_entity_poly.type
_entity_poly.pdbx_seq_one_letter_code
_entity_poly.pdbx_strand_id
1 'polypeptide(L)'
;AKHIAIATRSASTLKRAEELSLGDSYTTDAKEAVRDADLVIVSVPVGSSGEVAAEIAPALKKGAILTDVGSTKASVIAQIEPHVPEGVHFIPGHPLAGTE
;
A
#
# COMPACT_ATOMS: atom_id res chain seq x y z
N ALA A 1 14.65 6.04 0.12
CA ALA A 1 14.42 4.91 -0.81
C ALA A 1 15.22 5.16 -2.08
N LYS A 2 15.52 4.13 -2.89
CA LYS A 2 16.13 4.32 -4.22
C LYS A 2 15.09 4.66 -5.30
N HIS A 3 13.83 4.30 -5.07
CA HIS A 3 12.68 4.53 -5.96
C HIS A 3 11.39 4.53 -5.11
N ILE A 4 10.45 5.43 -5.39
CA ILE A 4 9.12 5.53 -4.79
C ILE A 4 8.08 5.39 -5.91
N ALA A 5 7.42 4.24 -5.98
CA ALA A 5 6.27 4.04 -6.86
C ALA A 5 4.99 4.49 -6.16
N ILE A 6 4.17 5.29 -6.84
CA ILE A 6 2.89 5.78 -6.34
C ILE A 6 1.76 5.15 -7.14
N ALA A 7 0.80 4.58 -6.42
CA ALA A 7 -0.47 4.13 -6.98
C ALA A 7 -1.66 4.71 -6.25
N THR A 8 -2.69 5.06 -7.03
CA THR A 8 -4.01 5.41 -6.53
C THR A 8 -5.04 5.15 -7.62
N ARG A 9 -6.25 4.73 -7.23
CA ARG A 9 -7.35 4.43 -8.17
C ARG A 9 -7.83 5.64 -8.98
N SER A 10 -7.56 6.86 -8.50
CA SER A 10 -8.04 8.11 -9.10
C SER A 10 -6.97 8.73 -9.99
N ALA A 11 -7.22 8.81 -11.30
CA ALA A 11 -6.31 9.45 -12.24
C ALA A 11 -6.01 10.91 -11.89
N SER A 12 -6.98 11.65 -11.32
CA SER A 12 -6.76 13.03 -10.90
C SER A 12 -5.86 13.14 -9.67
N THR A 13 -6.00 12.23 -8.70
CA THR A 13 -5.12 12.15 -7.53
C THR A 13 -3.71 11.74 -7.93
N LEU A 14 -3.58 10.79 -8.86
CA LEU A 14 -2.28 10.35 -9.38
C LEU A 14 -1.56 11.50 -10.09
N LYS A 15 -2.25 12.20 -11.00
CA LYS A 15 -1.73 13.39 -11.67
C LYS A 15 -1.28 14.46 -10.67
N ARG A 16 -2.07 14.68 -9.61
CA ARG A 16 -1.70 15.65 -8.57
C ARG A 16 -0.44 15.23 -7.82
N ALA A 17 -0.27 13.94 -7.52
CA ALA A 17 0.94 13.43 -6.89
C ALA A 17 2.18 13.60 -7.78
N GLU A 18 2.02 13.42 -9.10
CA GLU A 18 3.06 13.64 -10.11
C GLU A 18 3.46 15.11 -10.22
N GLU A 19 2.48 16.02 -10.31
CA GLU A 19 2.72 17.47 -10.30
C GLU A 19 3.46 17.95 -9.03
N LEU A 20 3.23 17.27 -7.90
CA LEU A 20 3.89 17.53 -6.63
C LEU A 20 5.23 16.80 -6.48
N SER A 21 5.61 15.95 -7.45
CA SER A 21 6.83 15.14 -7.43
C SER A 21 6.97 14.30 -6.17
N LEU A 22 5.89 13.64 -5.74
CA LEU A 22 5.87 12.82 -4.52
C LEU A 22 6.58 11.47 -4.67
N GLY A 23 6.88 11.04 -5.90
CA GLY A 23 7.57 9.79 -6.21
C GLY A 23 8.26 9.81 -7.58
N ASP A 24 8.69 8.64 -8.01
CA ASP A 24 9.52 8.43 -9.20
C ASP A 24 8.75 7.75 -10.35
N SER A 25 7.73 6.94 -10.02
CA SER A 25 6.81 6.33 -11.01
C SER A 25 5.38 6.38 -10.52
N TYR A 26 4.44 6.50 -11.47
CA TYR A 26 3.03 6.75 -11.19
C TYR A 26 2.16 5.82 -12.02
N THR A 27 1.27 5.07 -11.38
CA THR A 27 0.33 4.17 -12.07
C THR A 27 -1.01 4.10 -11.34
N THR A 28 -2.08 3.77 -12.06
CA THR A 28 -3.38 3.46 -11.46
C THR A 28 -3.53 1.98 -11.11
N ASP A 29 -2.59 1.12 -11.51
CA ASP A 29 -2.58 -0.32 -11.20
C ASP A 29 -1.72 -0.58 -9.97
N ALA A 30 -2.36 -0.94 -8.85
CA ALA A 30 -1.63 -1.22 -7.60
C ALA A 30 -0.71 -2.44 -7.72
N LYS A 31 -1.05 -3.44 -8.55
CA LYS A 31 -0.20 -4.61 -8.79
C LYS A 31 1.08 -4.23 -9.52
N GLU A 32 1.01 -3.28 -10.45
CA GLU A 32 2.20 -2.76 -11.12
C GLU A 32 3.13 -2.06 -10.13
N ALA A 33 2.58 -1.17 -9.30
CA ALA A 33 3.38 -0.38 -8.36
C ALA A 33 4.13 -1.21 -7.31
N VAL A 34 3.60 -2.37 -6.91
CA VAL A 34 4.25 -3.22 -5.90
C VAL A 34 5.28 -4.21 -6.49
N ARG A 35 5.40 -4.31 -7.82
CA ARG A 35 6.39 -5.23 -8.42
C ARG A 35 7.80 -4.87 -7.94
N ASP A 36 8.52 -5.89 -7.48
CA ASP A 36 9.88 -5.79 -6.95
C ASP A 36 10.04 -4.88 -5.72
N ALA A 37 8.96 -4.35 -5.15
CA ALA A 37 9.00 -3.46 -4.01
C ALA A 37 9.52 -4.18 -2.76
N ASP A 38 10.51 -3.57 -2.09
CA ASP A 38 11.01 -4.04 -0.79
C ASP A 38 10.04 -3.70 0.35
N LEU A 39 9.32 -2.60 0.22
CA LEU A 39 8.39 -2.05 1.20
C LEU A 39 7.13 -1.54 0.49
N VAL A 40 5.97 -1.94 0.99
CA VAL A 40 4.65 -1.50 0.53
C VAL A 40 3.89 -0.89 1.69
N ILE A 41 3.38 0.34 1.51
CA ILE A 41 2.60 1.07 2.51
C ILE A 41 1.18 1.25 1.97
N VAL A 42 0.21 0.57 2.60
CA VAL A 42 -1.21 0.67 2.25
C VAL A 42 -1.83 1.85 3.00
N SER A 43 -2.10 2.93 2.26
CA SER A 43 -2.62 4.21 2.77
C SER A 43 -4.02 4.53 2.26
N VAL A 44 -4.95 3.60 2.49
CA VAL A 44 -6.36 3.70 2.08
C VAL A 44 -7.29 3.73 3.30
N PRO A 45 -8.57 4.09 3.15
CA PRO A 45 -9.54 3.93 4.23
C PRO A 45 -9.56 2.50 4.76
N VAL A 46 -9.73 2.33 6.08
CA VAL A 46 -9.66 1.02 6.74
C VAL A 46 -10.60 -0.04 6.15
N GLY A 47 -11.76 0.38 5.62
CA GLY A 47 -12.73 -0.52 4.97
C GLY A 47 -12.31 -1.06 3.60
N SER A 48 -11.26 -0.51 3.00
CA SER A 48 -10.72 -0.93 1.70
C SER A 48 -9.40 -1.71 1.83
N SER A 49 -8.94 -1.98 3.05
CA SER A 49 -7.63 -2.59 3.29
C SER A 49 -7.54 -4.01 2.75
N GLY A 50 -8.59 -4.82 2.96
CA GLY A 50 -8.64 -6.20 2.46
C GLY A 50 -8.67 -6.29 0.94
N GLU A 51 -9.47 -5.44 0.28
CA GLU A 51 -9.55 -5.40 -1.18
C GLU A 51 -8.21 -5.07 -1.83
N VAL A 52 -7.50 -4.07 -1.29
CA VAL A 52 -6.16 -3.70 -1.77
C VAL A 52 -5.15 -4.82 -1.50
N ALA A 53 -5.19 -5.44 -0.32
CA ALA A 53 -4.29 -6.56 0.00
C ALA A 53 -4.50 -7.74 -0.97
N ALA A 54 -5.76 -8.10 -1.25
CA ALA A 54 -6.10 -9.14 -2.22
C ALA A 54 -5.63 -8.79 -3.65
N GLU A 55 -5.78 -7.52 -4.05
CA GLU A 55 -5.36 -7.04 -5.36
C GLU A 55 -3.84 -7.16 -5.55
N ILE A 56 -3.05 -6.70 -4.58
CA ILE A 56 -1.59 -6.62 -4.70
C ILE A 56 -0.88 -7.94 -4.38
N ALA A 57 -1.50 -8.84 -3.61
CA ALA A 57 -0.89 -10.08 -3.12
C ALA A 57 -0.15 -10.90 -4.20
N PRO A 58 -0.68 -11.11 -5.41
CA PRO A 58 0.00 -11.89 -6.44
C PRO A 58 1.28 -11.26 -7.00
N ALA A 59 1.49 -9.96 -6.77
CA ALA A 59 2.62 -9.20 -7.29
C ALA A 59 3.67 -8.85 -6.22
N LEU A 60 3.42 -9.19 -4.95
CA LEU A 60 4.36 -8.93 -3.86
C LEU A 60 5.60 -9.81 -4.00
N LYS A 61 6.77 -9.16 -3.90
CA LYS A 61 8.07 -9.82 -3.85
C LYS A 61 8.20 -10.67 -2.57
N LYS A 62 8.80 -11.86 -2.68
CA LYS A 62 9.23 -12.63 -1.50
C LYS A 62 10.24 -11.81 -0.67
N GLY A 63 10.00 -11.72 0.63
CA GLY A 63 10.78 -10.91 1.57
C GLY A 63 10.34 -9.45 1.65
N ALA A 64 9.33 -9.03 0.88
CA ALA A 64 8.79 -7.67 0.99
C ALA A 64 8.17 -7.43 2.36
N ILE A 65 8.28 -6.21 2.86
CA ILE A 65 7.55 -5.72 4.02
C ILE A 65 6.24 -5.09 3.54
N LEU A 66 5.12 -5.56 4.06
CA LEU A 66 3.81 -4.95 3.90
C LEU A 66 3.46 -4.22 5.21
N THR A 67 3.01 -2.98 5.12
CA THR A 67 2.51 -2.20 6.27
C THR A 67 1.31 -1.35 5.87
N ASP A 68 0.64 -0.77 6.86
CA ASP A 68 -0.54 0.08 6.69
C ASP A 68 -0.45 1.32 7.60
N VAL A 69 -1.39 2.25 7.42
CA VAL A 69 -1.50 3.46 8.26
C VAL A 69 -2.92 3.63 8.85
N GLY A 70 -3.76 2.60 8.80
CA GLY A 70 -5.15 2.65 9.22
C GLY A 70 -5.33 2.91 10.72
N SER A 71 -6.42 3.57 11.10
CA SER A 71 -6.67 3.96 12.50
C SER A 71 -7.13 2.81 13.41
N THR A 72 -7.62 1.69 12.85
CA THR A 72 -8.11 0.53 13.62
C THR A 72 -7.30 -0.72 13.29
N LYS A 73 -6.57 -1.26 14.27
CA LYS A 73 -5.58 -2.31 13.97
C LYS A 73 -6.17 -3.70 13.89
N ALA A 74 -7.04 -4.10 14.81
CA ALA A 74 -7.66 -5.43 14.77
C ALA A 74 -8.43 -5.68 13.46
N SER A 75 -9.20 -4.69 13.00
CA SER A 75 -9.95 -4.76 11.74
C SER A 75 -9.03 -4.86 10.52
N VAL A 76 -8.01 -4.00 10.44
CA VAL A 76 -7.03 -4.03 9.35
C VAL A 76 -6.30 -5.38 9.32
N ILE A 77 -5.85 -5.88 10.47
CA ILE A 77 -5.14 -7.16 10.56
C ILE A 77 -6.02 -8.28 10.02
N ALA A 78 -7.26 -8.39 10.51
CA ALA A 78 -8.20 -9.42 10.08
C ALA A 78 -8.52 -9.36 8.57
N GLN A 79 -8.45 -8.17 7.96
CA GLN A 79 -8.69 -7.99 6.53
C GLN A 79 -7.46 -8.27 5.66
N ILE A 80 -6.26 -7.90 6.10
CA ILE A 80 -5.03 -8.01 5.30
C ILE A 80 -4.41 -9.40 5.44
N GLU A 81 -4.31 -9.91 6.67
CA GLU A 81 -3.57 -11.14 7.00
C GLU A 81 -3.96 -12.35 6.12
N PRO A 82 -5.24 -12.60 5.79
CA PRO A 82 -5.63 -13.71 4.91
C PRO A 82 -5.07 -13.65 3.48
N HIS A 83 -4.61 -12.46 3.04
CA HIS A 83 -4.08 -12.24 1.69
C HIS A 83 -2.55 -12.19 1.63
N VAL A 84 -1.86 -12.20 2.78
CA VAL A 84 -0.40 -12.06 2.83
C VAL A 84 0.26 -13.34 2.30
N PRO A 85 1.03 -13.28 1.20
CA PRO A 85 1.70 -14.46 0.66
C PRO A 85 2.80 -14.98 1.59
N GLU A 86 3.12 -16.27 1.45
CA GLU A 86 4.25 -16.87 2.16
C GLU A 86 5.56 -16.11 1.87
N GLY A 87 6.28 -15.77 2.94
CA GLY A 87 7.55 -15.05 2.85
C GLY A 87 7.41 -13.54 2.68
N VAL A 88 6.22 -12.96 2.67
CA VAL A 88 5.98 -11.52 2.86
C VAL A 88 5.80 -11.25 4.35
N HIS A 89 6.34 -10.13 4.84
CA HIS A 89 6.28 -9.75 6.24
C HIS A 89 5.27 -8.62 6.46
N PHE A 90 4.11 -8.95 7.00
CA PHE A 90 3.11 -7.94 7.35
C PHE A 90 3.37 -7.36 8.75
N ILE A 91 3.59 -6.04 8.81
CA ILE A 91 3.88 -5.28 10.04
C ILE A 91 2.88 -4.11 10.12
N PRO A 92 1.73 -4.28 10.81
CA PRO A 92 0.69 -3.24 10.88
C PRO A 92 1.18 -1.96 11.56
N GLY A 93 0.76 -0.79 11.05
CA GLY A 93 1.23 0.52 11.51
C GLY A 93 0.08 1.46 11.87
N HIS A 94 0.29 2.39 12.80
CA HIS A 94 -0.67 3.46 13.11
C HIS A 94 0.09 4.74 13.47
N PRO A 95 0.41 5.60 12.49
CA PRO A 95 0.99 6.89 12.79
C PRO A 95 -0.03 7.75 13.54
N LEU A 96 0.35 8.26 14.72
CA LEU A 96 -0.48 9.18 15.52
C LEU A 96 -0.24 10.61 15.04
N ALA A 97 -0.68 10.90 13.82
CA ALA A 97 -0.62 12.22 13.20
C ALA A 97 -1.70 12.37 12.14
N GLY A 98 -2.31 13.55 12.04
CA GLY A 98 -3.35 13.85 11.06
C GLY A 98 -3.88 15.28 11.22
N THR A 99 -4.56 15.75 10.19
CA THR A 99 -5.38 16.97 10.22
C THR A 99 -6.85 16.54 10.12
N GLU A 100 -7.75 17.29 10.75
CA GLU A 100 -9.20 17.11 10.57
C GLU A 100 -9.66 17.55 9.17
#